data_AF-A0A7S0WUF9-F1
#
_entry.id   AF-A0A7S0WUF9-F1
#
_cell.length_a   1.000
_cell.length_b   1.000
_cell.length_c   1.000
_cell.angle_alpha   90.00
_cell.angle_beta   90.00
_cell.angle_gamma   90.00
#
_symmetry.space_group_name_H-M   'P 1'
#
loop_
_entity.id
_entity.type
_entity.pdbx_description
1 polymer ?
#
loop_
_entity_poly.entity_id
_entity_poly.type
_entity_poly.pdbx_seq_one_letter_code
_entity_poly.pdbx_strand_id
1 'polypeptide(L)'
;GCFEWYSLNEDLVVIEPLEDTDCSSSVDCWTSARVRAVGAFAGRRSAFVVAHDKDTGTELRCEVFVDEIKTLAIWHQTLKLYVGSTAVLQIRGYDEEHNTFSSLEGLRFKWNLNSVGSTAKRAEALPLSFVSLRNSSHKVSAMRLEQEDAGFESDWKPVEGIYVGKAQASAELLTPEGAA
;
A
#
# COMPACT_ATOMS: atom_id res chain seq x y z
N GLY A 1 8.23 -18.97 -15.74
CA GLY A 1 7.21 -19.17 -16.78
C GLY A 1 7.08 -17.88 -17.55
N CYS A 2 6.85 -17.97 -18.86
CA CYS A 2 6.73 -16.84 -19.76
C CYS A 2 5.23 -16.52 -19.93
N PHE A 3 4.67 -15.63 -19.10
CA PHE A 3 3.22 -15.37 -19.09
C PHE A 3 2.82 -14.12 -19.88
N GLU A 4 1.73 -14.25 -20.64
CA GLU A 4 0.91 -13.14 -21.11
C GLU A 4 -0.18 -12.83 -20.10
N TRP A 5 -0.31 -11.55 -19.73
CA TRP A 5 -1.24 -11.12 -18.69
C TRP A 5 -2.33 -10.23 -19.28
N TYR A 6 -3.59 -10.52 -18.95
CA TYR A 6 -4.72 -9.69 -19.38
C TYR A 6 -5.90 -9.78 -18.41
N SER A 7 -6.80 -8.80 -18.49
CA SER A 7 -8.05 -8.76 -17.74
C SER A 7 -9.21 -9.05 -18.68
N LEU A 8 -10.21 -9.81 -18.22
CA LEU A 8 -11.46 -9.98 -18.97
C LEU A 8 -12.37 -8.75 -18.87
N ASN A 9 -12.06 -7.81 -17.98
CA ASN A 9 -12.78 -6.56 -17.75
C ASN A 9 -11.77 -5.42 -17.61
N GLU A 10 -11.19 -4.99 -18.72
CA GLU A 10 -10.19 -3.89 -18.75
C GLU A 10 -10.77 -2.54 -18.33
N ASP A 11 -12.09 -2.39 -18.38
CA ASP A 11 -12.81 -1.24 -17.84
C ASP A 11 -12.84 -1.21 -16.31
N LEU A 12 -12.63 -2.35 -15.65
CA LEU A 12 -12.61 -2.49 -14.19
C LEU A 12 -11.18 -2.59 -13.64
N VAL A 13 -10.35 -3.41 -14.28
CA VAL A 13 -9.01 -3.76 -13.82
C VAL A 13 -8.05 -3.75 -15.00
N VAL A 14 -6.98 -2.96 -14.86
CA VAL A 14 -5.85 -2.92 -15.80
C VAL A 14 -4.69 -3.74 -15.24
N ILE A 15 -4.01 -4.43 -16.14
CA ILE A 15 -2.83 -5.22 -15.83
C ILE A 15 -1.60 -4.56 -16.44
N GLU A 16 -0.60 -4.29 -15.60
CA GLU A 16 0.68 -3.69 -16.00
C GLU A 16 1.77 -4.74 -15.77
N PRO A 17 2.34 -5.35 -16.81
CA PRO A 17 3.41 -6.31 -16.65
C PRO A 17 4.63 -5.66 -15.96
N LEU A 18 5.23 -6.36 -15.01
CA LEU A 18 6.41 -5.88 -14.30
C LEU A 18 7.64 -6.46 -14.99
N GLU A 19 8.56 -5.60 -15.41
CA GLU A 19 9.82 -6.04 -16.03
C GLU A 19 10.53 -7.04 -15.12
N ASP A 20 10.92 -8.16 -15.71
CA ASP A 20 11.71 -9.16 -15.03
C ASP A 20 13.11 -9.20 -15.64
N THR A 21 14.12 -9.09 -14.78
CA THR A 21 15.55 -9.11 -15.17
C THR A 21 15.97 -10.44 -15.80
N ASP A 22 15.17 -11.51 -15.67
CA ASP A 22 15.50 -12.87 -16.10
C ASP A 22 14.83 -13.31 -17.43
N CYS A 23 13.96 -12.47 -18.02
CA CYS A 23 13.35 -12.76 -19.32
C CYS A 23 14.33 -12.44 -20.46
N SER A 24 15.28 -13.35 -20.67
CA SER A 24 16.30 -13.29 -21.73
C SER A 24 15.82 -13.70 -23.13
N SER A 25 14.51 -13.96 -23.31
CA SER A 25 13.93 -14.36 -24.59
C SER A 25 13.28 -13.17 -25.30
N SER A 26 13.39 -13.14 -26.62
CA SER A 26 12.85 -12.15 -27.56
C SER A 26 11.31 -12.14 -27.67
N VAL A 27 10.61 -12.45 -26.57
CA VAL A 27 9.16 -12.67 -26.51
C VAL A 27 8.59 -11.78 -25.42
N ASP A 28 7.60 -10.96 -25.77
CA ASP A 28 6.85 -10.11 -24.84
C ASP A 28 6.08 -10.98 -23.83
N CYS A 29 6.72 -11.33 -22.71
CA CYS A 29 6.13 -12.07 -21.61
C CYS A 29 6.81 -11.74 -20.28
N TRP A 30 6.07 -11.94 -19.18
CA TRP A 30 6.49 -11.52 -17.85
C TRP A 30 6.13 -12.56 -16.79
N THR A 31 6.97 -12.75 -15.79
CA THR A 31 6.67 -13.66 -14.67
C THR A 31 5.73 -13.03 -13.64
N SER A 32 5.63 -11.71 -13.64
CA SER A 32 4.84 -10.95 -12.69
C SER A 32 4.16 -9.76 -13.37
N ALA A 33 3.00 -9.40 -12.85
CA ALA A 33 2.25 -8.25 -13.30
C ALA A 33 1.59 -7.57 -12.11
N ARG A 34 1.35 -6.27 -12.26
CA ARG A 34 0.61 -5.44 -11.32
C ARG A 34 -0.84 -5.37 -11.75
N VAL A 35 -1.73 -5.57 -10.79
CA VAL A 35 -3.17 -5.45 -10.95
C VAL A 35 -3.61 -4.11 -10.37
N ARG A 36 -4.31 -3.29 -11.16
CA ARG A 36 -4.76 -1.96 -10.73
C ARG A 36 -6.24 -1.74 -11.08
N ALA A 37 -7.02 -1.26 -10.12
CA ALA A 37 -8.41 -0.87 -10.35
C ALA A 37 -8.49 0.43 -11.19
N VAL A 38 -9.50 0.52 -12.06
CA VAL A 38 -9.69 1.63 -13.00
C VAL A 38 -10.71 2.64 -12.47
N GLY A 39 -10.28 3.55 -11.61
CA GLY A 39 -11.15 4.64 -11.13
C GLY A 39 -12.16 4.22 -10.06
N ALA A 40 -13.17 5.06 -9.84
CA ALA A 40 -14.16 4.89 -8.79
C ALA A 40 -15.37 4.10 -9.30
N PHE A 41 -15.76 3.07 -8.55
CA PHE A 41 -16.94 2.27 -8.84
C PHE A 41 -17.91 2.32 -7.65
N ALA A 42 -19.21 2.37 -7.96
CA ALA A 42 -20.24 2.18 -6.96
C ALA A 42 -20.48 0.68 -6.76
N GLY A 43 -20.33 0.23 -5.50
CA GLY A 43 -20.55 -1.16 -5.08
C GLY A 43 -19.45 -2.13 -5.52
N ARG A 44 -19.56 -3.36 -5.02
CA ARG A 44 -18.63 -4.45 -5.28
C ARG A 44 -18.75 -4.97 -6.72
N ARG A 45 -17.63 -5.06 -7.42
CA ARG A 45 -17.50 -5.64 -8.77
C ARG A 45 -16.39 -6.67 -8.79
N SER A 46 -16.43 -7.60 -9.75
CA SER A 46 -15.33 -8.55 -9.97
C SER A 46 -14.88 -8.58 -11.41
N ALA A 47 -13.61 -8.95 -11.60
CA ALA A 47 -12.98 -9.23 -12.88
C ALA A 47 -12.14 -10.49 -12.78
N PHE A 48 -11.94 -11.17 -13.91
CA PHE A 48 -10.95 -12.23 -13.99
C PHE A 48 -9.65 -11.69 -14.56
N VAL A 49 -8.56 -11.90 -13.83
CA VAL A 49 -7.19 -11.74 -14.30
C VAL A 49 -6.68 -13.08 -14.79
N VAL A 50 -6.12 -13.09 -16.00
CA VAL A 50 -5.59 -14.30 -16.64
C VAL A 50 -4.09 -14.18 -16.83
N ALA A 51 -3.39 -15.26 -16.50
CA ALA A 51 -1.99 -15.47 -16.86
C ALA A 51 -1.90 -16.68 -17.80
N HIS A 52 -1.57 -16.43 -19.06
CA HIS A 52 -1.42 -17.45 -20.09
C HIS A 52 0.07 -17.78 -20.28
N ASP A 53 0.49 -18.98 -19.89
CA ASP A 53 1.86 -19.44 -20.06
C ASP A 53 2.12 -19.80 -21.52
N LYS A 54 2.90 -18.98 -22.22
CA LYS A 54 3.20 -19.17 -23.65
C LYS A 54 3.99 -20.45 -23.93
N ASP A 55 4.73 -20.96 -22.95
CA ASP A 55 5.56 -22.16 -23.13
C ASP A 55 4.71 -23.45 -23.07
N THR A 56 3.71 -23.49 -22.19
CA THR A 56 2.90 -24.69 -21.94
C THR A 56 1.46 -24.61 -22.48
N GLY A 57 0.99 -23.41 -22.82
CA GLY A 57 -0.41 -23.14 -23.16
C GLY A 57 -1.35 -23.16 -21.95
N THR A 58 -0.81 -23.22 -20.72
CA THR A 58 -1.61 -23.28 -19.50
C THR A 58 -2.19 -21.90 -19.16
N GLU A 59 -3.48 -21.85 -18.80
CA GLU A 59 -4.11 -20.64 -18.30
C GLU A 59 -4.36 -20.72 -16.79
N LEU A 60 -3.88 -19.72 -16.07
CA LEU A 60 -4.23 -19.46 -14.67
C LEU A 60 -5.24 -18.32 -14.63
N ARG A 61 -6.31 -18.49 -13.86
CA ARG A 61 -7.36 -17.47 -13.71
C ARG A 61 -7.54 -17.14 -12.25
N CYS A 62 -7.55 -15.85 -11.93
CA CYS A 62 -7.80 -15.33 -10.59
C CYS A 62 -8.96 -14.34 -10.66
N GLU A 63 -10.01 -14.57 -9.89
CA GLU A 63 -11.06 -13.57 -9.71
C GLU A 63 -10.57 -12.52 -8.70
N VAL A 64 -10.64 -11.25 -9.09
CA VAL A 64 -10.32 -10.11 -8.24
C VAL A 64 -11.57 -9.27 -8.00
N PHE A 65 -11.68 -8.68 -6.82
CA PHE A 65 -12.79 -7.82 -6.44
C PHE A 65 -12.32 -6.37 -6.34
N VAL A 66 -13.10 -5.46 -6.91
CA VAL A 66 -12.96 -4.01 -6.72
C VAL A 66 -14.14 -3.56 -5.88
N ASP A 67 -13.85 -2.88 -4.78
CA ASP A 67 -14.84 -2.51 -3.78
C ASP A 67 -14.53 -1.14 -3.14
N GLU A 68 -15.49 -0.62 -2.40
CA GLU A 68 -15.40 0.66 -1.70
C GLU A 68 -14.78 0.48 -0.31
N ILE A 69 -13.78 1.33 0.00
CA ILE A 69 -13.19 1.36 1.34
C ILE A 69 -14.16 2.08 2.27
N LYS A 70 -14.80 1.33 3.18
CA LYS A 70 -15.71 1.87 4.20
C LYS A 70 -14.98 2.35 5.45
N THR A 71 -13.93 1.65 5.85
CA THR A 71 -13.15 2.00 7.05
C THR A 71 -11.66 1.92 6.78
N LEU A 72 -10.92 2.91 7.28
CA LEU A 72 -9.46 2.89 7.35
C LEU A 72 -9.03 2.74 8.81
N ALA A 73 -8.04 1.90 9.07
CA ALA A 73 -7.45 1.75 10.40
C ALA A 73 -5.93 1.67 10.33
N ILE A 74 -5.26 2.23 11.33
CA ILE A 74 -3.82 2.05 11.51
C ILE A 74 -3.58 0.69 12.17
N TRP A 75 -2.86 -0.17 11.48
CA TRP A 75 -2.36 -1.44 11.94
C TRP A 75 -0.87 -1.35 12.27
N HIS A 76 -0.46 -2.05 13.33
CA HIS A 76 0.94 -2.15 13.73
C HIS A 76 1.20 -3.53 14.34
N GLN A 77 2.43 -4.04 14.17
CA GLN A 77 2.83 -5.31 14.78
C GLN A 77 3.06 -5.21 16.28
N THR A 78 3.52 -4.06 16.77
CA THR A 78 3.93 -3.89 18.17
C THR A 78 3.41 -2.58 18.74
N LEU A 79 2.75 -2.65 19.90
CA LEU A 79 2.19 -1.48 20.60
C LEU A 79 3.26 -0.65 21.33
N LYS A 80 4.41 -1.26 21.65
CA LYS A 80 5.52 -0.62 22.37
C LYS A 80 6.76 -0.62 21.49
N LEU A 81 7.31 0.57 21.24
CA LEU A 81 8.56 0.75 20.52
C LEU A 81 9.65 1.17 21.50
N TYR A 82 10.82 0.53 21.43
CA TYR A 82 11.98 0.92 22.22
C TYR A 82 12.63 2.19 21.65
N VAL A 83 13.29 2.97 22.51
CA VAL A 83 14.07 4.13 22.07
C VAL A 83 15.22 3.66 21.18
N GLY A 84 15.44 4.33 20.05
CA GLY A 84 16.40 3.98 19.00
C GLY A 84 15.98 2.80 18.11
N SER A 85 14.76 2.27 18.28
CA SER A 85 14.21 1.22 17.42
C SER A 85 13.19 1.78 16.44
N THR A 86 13.04 1.10 15.29
CA THR A 86 12.08 1.46 14.25
C THR A 86 10.92 0.46 14.18
N ALA A 87 9.74 0.93 13.79
CA ALA A 87 8.59 0.11 13.41
C ALA A 87 7.87 0.74 12.22
N VAL A 88 7.00 -0.03 11.56
CA VAL A 88 6.16 0.48 10.47
C VAL A 88 4.71 0.47 10.88
N LEU A 89 4.09 1.65 10.82
CA LEU A 89 2.64 1.80 10.86
C LEU A 89 2.10 1.56 9.46
N GLN A 90 1.01 0.80 9.35
CA GLN A 90 0.38 0.47 8.08
C GLN A 90 -1.09 0.87 8.14
N ILE A 91 -1.65 1.35 7.04
CA ILE A 91 -3.09 1.55 6.93
C ILE A 91 -3.71 0.30 6.34
N ARG A 92 -4.81 -0.16 6.93
CA ARG A 92 -5.66 -1.21 6.39
C ARG A 92 -7.01 -0.63 6.03
N GLY A 93 -7.49 -0.99 4.85
CA GLY A 93 -8.83 -0.68 4.37
C GLY A 93 -9.74 -1.87 4.62
N TYR A 94 -10.99 -1.57 4.97
CA TYR A 94 -12.04 -2.55 5.18
C TYR A 94 -13.29 -2.17 4.38
N ASP A 95 -13.96 -3.16 3.82
CA ASP A 95 -15.27 -3.02 3.19
C ASP A 95 -16.40 -3.03 4.24
N GLU A 96 -17.65 -3.03 3.78
CA GLU A 96 -18.84 -3.04 4.65
C GLU A 96 -18.98 -4.34 5.47
N GLU A 97 -18.41 -5.44 4.98
CA GLU A 97 -18.44 -6.75 5.62
C GLU A 97 -17.21 -7.00 6.52
N HIS A 98 -16.34 -6.00 6.68
CA HIS A 98 -15.05 -6.08 7.36
C HIS A 98 -14.01 -7.01 6.71
N ASN A 99 -14.13 -7.28 5.40
CA ASN A 99 -13.04 -7.89 4.65
C ASN A 99 -11.91 -6.88 4.48
N THR A 100 -10.66 -7.37 4.43
CA THR A 100 -9.48 -6.50 4.28
C THR A 100 -9.09 -6.39 2.82
N PHE A 101 -8.82 -5.16 2.36
CA PHE A 101 -8.26 -4.92 1.03
C PHE A 101 -6.85 -5.52 0.92
N SER A 102 -6.52 -6.10 -0.23
CA SER A 102 -5.22 -6.73 -0.48
C SER A 102 -4.06 -5.72 -0.52
N SER A 103 -4.34 -4.49 -0.95
CA SER A 103 -3.36 -3.40 -1.02
C SER A 103 -4.05 -2.03 -1.04
N LEU A 104 -3.39 -1.02 -0.49
CA LEU A 104 -3.76 0.40 -0.59
C LEU A 104 -2.68 1.22 -1.31
N GLU A 105 -1.77 0.56 -2.04
CA GLU A 105 -0.71 1.22 -2.80
C GLU A 105 -1.27 2.23 -3.82
N GLY A 106 -0.55 3.34 -4.01
CA GLY A 106 -0.98 4.43 -4.89
C GLY A 106 -1.93 5.42 -4.22
N LEU A 107 -2.61 5.04 -3.12
CA LEU A 107 -3.34 6.00 -2.29
C LEU A 107 -2.37 6.86 -1.48
N ARG A 108 -2.69 8.14 -1.38
CA ARG A 108 -1.87 9.14 -0.67
C ARG A 108 -2.49 9.43 0.68
N PHE A 109 -1.65 9.54 1.69
CA PHE A 109 -2.09 9.82 3.05
C PHE A 109 -1.36 11.02 3.62
N LYS A 110 -1.97 11.61 4.64
CA LYS A 110 -1.35 12.60 5.52
C LYS A 110 -1.26 12.03 6.92
N TRP A 111 -0.03 11.80 7.37
CA TRP A 111 0.29 11.26 8.67
C TRP A 111 0.56 12.37 9.67
N ASN A 112 0.08 12.20 10.90
CA ASN A 112 0.30 13.12 11.99
C ASN A 112 0.66 12.33 13.27
N LEU A 113 1.52 12.92 14.10
CA LEU A 113 1.90 12.40 15.40
C LEU A 113 1.60 13.44 16.47
N ASN A 114 0.92 13.02 17.53
CA ASN A 114 0.57 13.85 18.67
C ASN A 114 1.07 13.21 19.97
N SER A 115 1.53 14.01 20.93
CA SER A 115 1.85 13.51 22.27
C SER A 115 0.57 13.32 23.08
N VAL A 116 0.48 12.23 23.85
CA VAL A 116 -0.68 11.95 24.71
C VAL A 116 -0.28 12.06 26.19
N GLY A 117 -0.92 12.98 26.91
CA GLY A 117 -0.87 13.05 28.37
C GLY A 117 0.35 13.76 28.98
N SER A 118 0.91 14.78 28.33
CA SER A 118 2.00 15.55 28.94
C SER A 118 1.48 16.63 29.90
N THR A 119 1.68 16.43 31.20
CA THR A 119 1.66 17.49 32.20
C THR A 119 3.10 17.95 32.44
N ALA A 120 3.40 19.17 31.98
CA ALA A 120 4.56 20.01 32.28
C ALA A 120 5.91 19.82 31.52
N LYS A 121 6.44 20.98 31.12
CA LYS A 121 7.81 21.39 30.68
C LYS A 121 8.43 20.77 29.43
N ARG A 122 8.02 19.60 28.96
CA ARG A 122 8.49 19.01 27.67
C ARG A 122 7.35 18.80 26.67
N ALA A 123 6.39 19.72 26.68
CA ALA A 123 5.11 19.59 25.99
C ALA A 123 5.19 19.56 24.45
N GLU A 124 6.36 19.87 23.86
CA GLU A 124 6.53 19.99 22.41
C GLU A 124 7.35 18.87 21.76
N ALA A 125 8.09 18.09 22.53
CA ALA A 125 8.79 16.96 21.93
C ALA A 125 7.74 15.90 21.55
N LEU A 126 7.99 15.12 20.47
CA LEU A 126 7.22 13.90 20.15
C LEU A 126 8.02 12.61 20.44
N PRO A 127 7.48 11.62 21.20
CA PRO A 127 8.21 10.39 21.56
C PRO A 127 8.59 9.53 20.36
N LEU A 128 7.89 9.75 19.25
CA LEU A 128 8.11 9.12 17.97
C LEU A 128 8.47 10.20 16.94
N SER A 129 9.32 9.85 15.98
CA SER A 129 9.52 10.62 14.76
C SER A 129 9.20 9.76 13.54
N PHE A 130 8.81 10.41 12.45
CA PHE A 130 8.65 9.73 11.17
C PHE A 130 10.00 9.49 10.49
N VAL A 131 10.12 8.33 9.86
CA VAL A 131 11.30 7.94 9.08
C VAL A 131 10.86 7.69 7.63
N SER A 132 11.74 8.01 6.68
CA SER A 132 11.53 7.71 5.26
C SER A 132 11.44 6.20 5.03
N LEU A 133 10.62 5.77 4.09
CA LEU A 133 10.49 4.38 3.64
C LEU A 133 11.84 3.80 3.19
N ARG A 134 12.67 4.58 2.50
CA ARG A 134 14.02 4.16 2.07
C ARG A 134 14.97 3.80 3.21
N ASN A 135 14.82 4.49 4.35
CA ASN A 135 15.64 4.24 5.55
C ASN A 135 14.99 3.23 6.50
N SER A 136 13.82 2.68 6.14
CA SER A 136 13.22 1.60 6.90
C SER A 136 13.93 0.29 6.61
N SER A 137 14.04 -0.58 7.61
CA SER A 137 14.60 -1.93 7.47
C SER A 137 13.66 -2.90 6.74
N HIS A 138 12.52 -2.42 6.23
CA HIS A 138 11.47 -3.24 5.63
C HIS A 138 11.58 -3.24 4.11
N LYS A 139 11.24 -4.38 3.47
CA LYS A 139 11.09 -4.43 2.01
C LYS A 139 9.84 -3.64 1.62
N VAL A 140 10.05 -2.50 0.96
CA VAL A 140 8.98 -1.61 0.48
C VAL A 140 8.79 -1.83 -1.02
N SER A 141 7.56 -1.72 -1.51
CA SER A 141 7.26 -1.81 -2.94
C SER A 141 7.72 -0.56 -3.70
N ALA A 142 8.03 -0.71 -4.99
CA ALA A 142 8.45 0.40 -5.85
C ALA A 142 7.44 1.55 -5.86
N MET A 143 6.14 1.24 -5.90
CA MET A 143 5.07 2.24 -5.88
C MET A 143 5.13 3.16 -4.64
N ARG A 144 5.32 2.59 -3.44
CA ARG A 144 5.40 3.40 -2.22
C ARG A 144 6.67 4.26 -2.18
N LEU A 145 7.77 3.76 -2.74
CA LEU A 145 9.01 4.54 -2.88
C LEU A 145 8.84 5.69 -3.88
N GLU A 146 8.20 5.43 -5.01
CA GLU A 146 7.86 6.46 -6.01
C GLU A 146 6.93 7.53 -5.42
N GLN A 147 5.96 7.14 -4.58
CA GLN A 147 5.12 8.09 -3.84
C GLN A 147 5.94 8.99 -2.91
N GLU A 148 6.89 8.42 -2.17
CA GLU A 148 7.80 9.17 -1.29
C GLU A 148 8.71 10.11 -2.08
N ASP A 149 9.28 9.66 -3.20
CA ASP A 149 10.12 10.47 -4.08
C ASP A 149 9.34 11.64 -4.70
N ALA A 150 8.04 11.46 -4.94
CA ALA A 150 7.11 12.52 -5.36
C ALA A 150 6.65 13.44 -4.22
N GLY A 151 7.14 13.25 -2.99
CA GLY A 151 6.81 14.06 -1.82
C GLY A 151 5.48 13.72 -1.16
N PHE A 152 4.87 12.58 -1.48
CA PHE A 152 3.63 12.09 -0.87
C PHE A 152 3.91 10.97 0.13
N GLU A 153 3.01 10.79 1.09
CA GLU A 153 3.09 9.69 2.03
C GLU A 153 2.17 8.54 1.60
N SER A 154 2.63 7.31 1.80
CA SER A 154 1.89 6.09 1.43
C SER A 154 1.04 5.55 2.59
N ASP A 155 0.36 4.42 2.35
CA ASP A 155 -0.30 3.62 3.38
C ASP A 155 0.69 3.04 4.41
N TRP A 156 2.00 3.08 4.15
CA TRP A 156 3.04 2.71 5.11
C TRP A 156 3.79 3.94 5.61
N LYS A 157 3.99 4.00 6.94
CA LYS A 157 4.75 5.06 7.59
C LYS A 157 5.69 4.49 8.66
N PRO A 158 6.99 4.41 8.35
CA PRO A 158 8.00 4.07 9.35
C PRO A 158 8.09 5.15 10.44
N VAL A 159 8.32 4.70 11.67
CA VAL A 159 8.52 5.54 12.85
C VAL A 159 9.71 5.05 13.66
N GLU A 160 10.39 5.97 14.32
CA GLU A 160 11.49 5.70 15.26
C GLU A 160 11.15 6.20 16.66
N GLY A 161 11.49 5.42 17.68
CA GLY A 161 11.38 5.83 19.08
C GLY A 161 12.50 6.80 19.47
N ILE A 162 12.17 8.06 19.76
CA ILE A 162 13.16 9.09 20.12
C ILE A 162 13.37 9.15 21.63
N TYR A 163 12.29 9.02 22.41
CA TYR A 163 12.38 9.00 23.87
C TYR A 163 11.14 8.33 24.49
N VAL A 164 11.21 8.09 25.80
CA VAL A 164 10.13 7.42 26.53
C VAL A 164 8.90 8.33 26.64
N GLY A 165 7.75 7.85 26.16
CA GLY A 165 6.50 8.56 26.28
C GLY A 165 5.35 7.84 25.58
N LYS A 166 4.20 8.51 25.48
CA LYS A 166 3.05 8.06 24.70
C LYS A 166 2.82 9.01 23.54
N ALA A 167 2.63 8.44 22.36
CA ALA A 167 2.26 9.17 21.15
C ALA A 167 1.01 8.53 20.54
N GLN A 168 0.24 9.35 19.84
CA GLN A 168 -0.89 8.93 19.02
C GLN A 168 -0.56 9.28 17.57
N ALA A 169 -0.63 8.28 16.71
CA ALA A 169 -0.56 8.47 15.27
C ALA A 169 -1.98 8.54 14.69
N SER A 170 -2.16 9.40 13.70
CA SER A 170 -3.38 9.49 12.90
C SER A 170 -3.01 9.65 11.44
N ALA A 171 -3.84 9.10 10.54
CA ALA A 171 -3.65 9.21 9.11
C ALA A 171 -4.98 9.61 8.45
N GLU A 172 -4.89 10.44 7.42
CA GLU A 172 -6.03 10.90 6.63
C GLU A 172 -5.78 10.56 5.16
N LEU A 173 -6.77 10.00 4.47
CA LEU A 173 -6.70 9.74 3.03
C LEU A 173 -6.78 11.06 2.28
N LEU A 174 -5.79 11.34 1.45
CA LEU A 174 -5.80 12.49 0.56
C LEU A 174 -6.50 12.09 -0.74
N THR A 175 -7.66 12.70 -1.01
CA THR A 175 -8.32 12.55 -2.30
C THR A 175 -7.48 13.26 -3.38
N PRO A 176 -7.35 12.68 -4.59
CA PRO A 176 -6.78 13.42 -5.71
C PRO A 176 -7.61 14.70 -5.95
N GLU A 177 -6.95 15.84 -6.13
CA GLU A 177 -7.63 17.07 -6.56
C GLU A 177 -8.39 16.77 -7.87
N GLY A 178 -9.72 16.78 -7.82
CA GLY A 178 -10.58 16.61 -9.00
C GLY A 178 -11.54 15.41 -9.00
N ALA A 179 -11.58 14.58 -7.96
CA ALA A 179 -12.65 13.58 -7.80
C ALA A 179 -13.83 14.18 -7.01
N ALA A 180 -14.70 14.90 -7.72
CA ALA A 180 -16.03 15.31 -7.27
C ALA A 180 -17.10 14.47 -7.97
#